data_AF-A0A384DLC1-F1
#
_entry.id   AF-A0A384DLC1-F1
#
_cell.length_a   1.000
_cell.length_b   1.000
_cell.length_c   1.000
_cell.angle_alpha   90.00
_cell.angle_beta   90.00
_cell.angle_gamma   90.00
#
_symmetry.space_group_name_H-M   'P 1'
#
loop_
_entity.id
_entity.type
_entity.pdbx_description
1 polymer ?
#
loop_
_entity_poly.entity_id
_entity_poly.type
_entity_poly.pdbx_seq_one_letter_code
_entity_poly.pdbx_strand_id
1 'polypeptide(L)'
;VRIPKGGTVQQFLKKALQGLRKDFRELRAAGVEQLMYIKEDLILPHYHTFYDFIVTKARGKSGPLFSFDVHDDVRLLSDATMEKDESHAGKVVLRSWYEKNKHIFPASRWEPYDPEKKWDKYTIR
;
A
#
# COMPACT_ATOMS: atom_id res chain seq x y z
N VAL A 1 3.98 -12.09 6.64
CA VAL A 1 4.98 -11.37 7.48
C VAL A 1 4.24 -10.72 8.64
N ARG A 2 4.68 -10.89 9.90
CA ARG A 2 4.10 -10.20 11.07
C ARG A 2 5.04 -9.10 11.58
N ILE A 3 4.51 -7.91 11.83
CA ILE A 3 5.23 -6.74 12.32
C ILE A 3 4.53 -6.21 13.57
N PRO A 4 5.24 -5.99 14.68
CA PRO A 4 4.64 -5.40 15.87
C PRO A 4 4.20 -3.95 15.61
N LYS A 5 3.23 -3.46 16.39
CA LYS A 5 2.84 -2.05 16.37
C LYS A 5 4.08 -1.16 16.60
N GLY A 6 4.17 -0.07 15.85
CA GLY A 6 5.34 0.83 15.85
C GLY A 6 6.46 0.40 14.89
N GLY A 7 6.33 -0.75 14.23
CA GLY A 7 7.27 -1.13 13.18
C GLY A 7 7.12 -0.31 11.91
N THR A 8 8.25 0.10 11.32
CA THR A 8 8.26 0.90 10.09
C THR A 8 7.97 0.07 8.84
N VAL A 9 7.58 0.73 7.75
CA VAL A 9 7.44 0.10 6.43
C VAL A 9 8.76 -0.55 6.00
N GLN A 10 9.91 0.07 6.30
CA GLN A 10 11.22 -0.52 6.02
C GLN A 10 11.46 -1.85 6.77
N GLN A 11 11.06 -1.92 8.05
CA GLN A 11 11.18 -3.15 8.83
C GLN A 11 10.29 -4.27 8.28
N PHE A 12 9.09 -3.92 7.82
CA PHE A 12 8.22 -4.84 7.08
C PHE A 12 8.89 -5.35 5.80
N LEU A 13 9.39 -4.45 4.95
CA LEU A 13 10.06 -4.79 3.70
C LEU A 13 11.30 -5.66 3.93
N LYS A 14 12.07 -5.40 4.99
CA LYS A 14 13.21 -6.23 5.39
C LYS A 14 12.78 -7.67 5.69
N LYS A 15 11.74 -7.86 6.48
CA LYS A 15 11.22 -9.22 6.78
C LYS A 15 10.60 -9.89 5.55
N ALA A 16 9.88 -9.13 4.72
CA ALA A 16 9.32 -9.64 3.47
C ALA A 16 10.43 -10.11 2.52
N LEU A 17 11.47 -9.30 2.32
CA LEU A 17 12.62 -9.62 1.49
C LEU A 17 13.34 -10.89 1.94
N GLN A 18 13.52 -11.08 3.26
CA GLN A 18 14.14 -12.30 3.79
C GLN A 18 13.35 -13.57 3.43
N GLY A 19 12.02 -13.51 3.42
CA GLY A 19 11.17 -14.60 2.96
C GLY A 19 11.26 -14.82 1.45
N LEU A 20 11.11 -13.74 0.68
CA LEU A 20 11.03 -13.79 -0.78
C LEU A 20 12.35 -14.17 -1.48
N ARG A 21 13.51 -13.95 -0.82
CA ARG A 21 14.83 -14.33 -1.38
C ARG A 21 14.97 -15.81 -1.74
N LYS A 22 14.17 -16.68 -1.12
CA LYS A 22 14.15 -18.11 -1.41
C LYS A 22 13.53 -18.40 -2.77
N ASP A 23 12.47 -17.68 -3.10
CA ASP A 23 11.63 -17.93 -4.27
C ASP A 23 12.06 -17.09 -5.48
N PHE A 24 12.59 -15.89 -5.25
CA PHE A 24 12.92 -14.93 -6.32
C PHE A 24 14.43 -14.66 -6.39
N ARG A 25 15.07 -15.12 -7.46
CA ARG A 25 16.53 -14.96 -7.68
C ARG A 25 16.95 -13.50 -7.75
N GLU A 26 16.16 -12.67 -8.41
CA GLU A 26 16.38 -11.22 -8.54
C GLU A 26 16.42 -10.47 -7.20
N LEU A 27 15.78 -11.01 -6.16
CA LEU A 27 15.76 -10.39 -4.82
C LEU A 27 16.97 -10.78 -3.95
N ARG A 28 17.82 -11.73 -4.39
CA ARG A 28 19.00 -12.16 -3.62
C ARG A 28 20.02 -11.05 -3.45
N ALA A 29 20.29 -10.30 -4.52
CA ALA A 29 21.20 -9.15 -4.50
C ALA A 29 20.50 -7.86 -4.06
N ALA A 30 19.17 -7.84 -4.01
CA ALA A 30 18.42 -6.64 -3.69
C ALA A 30 18.54 -6.25 -2.21
N GLY A 31 18.70 -4.95 -1.96
CA GLY A 31 18.58 -4.33 -0.65
C GLY A 31 17.16 -3.86 -0.35
N VAL A 32 16.85 -3.59 0.92
CA VAL A 32 15.53 -3.08 1.33
C VAL A 32 15.24 -1.70 0.73
N GLU A 33 16.26 -0.86 0.56
CA GLU A 33 16.15 0.47 -0.05
C GLU A 33 15.75 0.44 -1.53
N GLN A 34 15.91 -0.72 -2.19
CA GLN A 34 15.50 -0.95 -3.56
C GLN A 34 14.09 -1.49 -3.67
N LEU A 35 13.42 -1.78 -2.55
CA LEU A 35 12.00 -2.11 -2.53
C LEU A 35 11.17 -0.86 -2.34
N MET A 36 9.93 -0.92 -2.78
CA MET A 36 8.91 0.09 -2.56
C MET A 36 7.63 -0.63 -2.09
N TYR A 37 6.93 -0.04 -1.13
CA TYR A 37 5.64 -0.51 -0.68
C TYR A 37 4.53 0.39 -1.23
N ILE A 38 3.54 -0.21 -1.89
CA ILE A 38 2.40 0.49 -2.45
C ILE A 38 1.13 0.00 -1.76
N LYS A 39 0.33 0.92 -1.25
CA LYS A 39 -1.01 0.65 -0.72
C LYS A 39 -2.01 1.50 -1.49
N GLU A 40 -3.05 0.87 -2.02
CA GLU A 40 -3.93 1.50 -3.01
C GLU A 40 -3.14 2.04 -4.21
N ASP A 41 -3.11 3.37 -4.34
CA ASP A 41 -2.40 4.17 -5.31
C ASP A 41 -1.23 4.96 -4.69
N LEU A 42 -0.90 4.73 -3.42
CA LEU A 42 0.14 5.49 -2.73
C LEU A 42 1.39 4.65 -2.46
N ILE A 43 2.54 5.22 -2.81
CA ILE A 43 3.87 4.72 -2.44
C ILE A 43 4.15 5.20 -1.03
N LEU A 44 4.22 4.28 -0.07
CA LEU A 44 4.42 4.63 1.33
C LEU A 44 5.91 4.83 1.66
N PRO A 45 6.26 5.89 2.38
CA PRO A 45 7.62 6.13 2.83
C PRO A 45 8.12 5.06 3.82
N HIS A 46 9.40 4.73 3.70
CA HIS A 46 10.05 3.67 4.49
C HIS A 46 10.17 3.98 5.98
N TYR A 47 10.33 5.27 6.32
CA TYR A 47 10.56 5.75 7.69
C TYR A 47 9.28 5.82 8.53
N HIS A 48 8.11 5.89 7.89
CA HIS A 48 6.82 5.88 8.58
C HIS A 48 6.44 4.48 9.07
N THR A 49 5.60 4.45 10.10
CA THR A 49 4.96 3.24 10.59
C THR A 49 3.63 3.01 9.90
N PHE A 50 3.18 1.76 9.79
CA PHE A 50 1.81 1.47 9.36
C PHE A 50 0.78 2.16 10.26
N TYR A 51 1.10 2.30 11.55
CA TYR A 51 0.21 2.94 12.52
C TYR A 51 -0.04 4.42 12.22
N ASP A 52 0.97 5.14 11.71
CA ASP A 52 0.83 6.57 11.35
C ASP A 52 -0.28 6.76 10.32
N PHE A 53 -0.31 5.92 9.28
CA PHE A 53 -1.32 5.96 8.22
C PHE A 53 -2.71 5.51 8.71
N ILE A 54 -2.76 4.58 9.66
CA ILE A 54 -4.02 4.07 10.20
C ILE A 54 -4.69 5.14 11.08
N VAL A 55 -3.94 5.76 12.00
CA VAL A 55 -4.48 6.77 12.93
C VAL A 55 -4.90 8.03 12.19
N THR A 56 -4.12 8.45 11.20
CA THR A 56 -4.45 9.61 10.36
C THR A 56 -5.59 9.33 9.39
N LYS A 57 -6.09 8.10 9.32
CA LYS A 57 -7.08 7.65 8.33
C LYS A 57 -6.66 8.06 6.92
N ALA A 58 -5.39 7.81 6.58
CA ALA A 58 -4.82 8.20 5.30
C ALA A 58 -5.68 7.69 4.14
N ARG A 59 -5.95 8.56 3.16
CA ARG A 59 -6.73 8.25 1.95
C ARG A 59 -5.88 8.51 0.70
N GLY A 60 -6.08 7.71 -0.34
CA GLY A 60 -5.56 7.93 -1.68
C GLY A 60 -6.70 8.28 -2.64
N LYS A 61 -6.41 8.31 -3.94
CA LYS A 61 -7.44 8.57 -4.98
C LYS A 61 -8.53 7.52 -4.99
N SER A 62 -8.18 6.30 -4.59
CA SER A 62 -9.08 5.14 -4.56
C SER A 62 -9.81 4.97 -3.22
N GLY A 63 -9.70 5.92 -2.28
CA GLY A 63 -10.37 5.85 -0.98
C GLY A 63 -9.41 5.57 0.19
N PRO A 64 -9.89 5.05 1.33
CA PRO A 64 -9.07 4.84 2.52
C PRO A 64 -7.98 3.79 2.27
N LEU A 65 -6.76 4.07 2.74
CA LEU A 65 -5.66 3.12 2.62
C LEU A 65 -5.92 1.87 3.45
N PHE A 66 -6.43 2.02 4.66
CA PHE A 66 -6.74 0.89 5.51
C PHE A 66 -8.18 1.02 5.98
N SER A 67 -9.00 0.02 5.68
CA SER A 67 -10.29 -0.15 6.31
C SER A 67 -10.20 -1.25 7.35
N PHE A 68 -10.63 -0.94 8.56
CA PHE A 68 -10.77 -1.89 9.67
C PHE A 68 -12.19 -1.89 10.21
N ASP A 69 -13.14 -1.24 9.52
CA ASP A 69 -14.53 -1.30 9.94
C ASP A 69 -14.97 -2.76 9.83
N VAL A 70 -15.20 -3.35 11.00
CA VAL A 70 -15.74 -4.69 11.15
C VAL A 70 -17.21 -4.58 10.79
N HIS A 71 -17.50 -4.57 9.50
CA HIS A 71 -18.78 -5.08 9.06
C HIS A 71 -18.61 -6.60 9.11
N ASP A 72 -19.15 -7.25 10.14
CA ASP A 72 -19.54 -8.66 10.07
C ASP A 72 -20.07 -8.92 8.65
N ASP A 73 -19.63 -10.00 8.02
CA ASP A 73 -20.04 -10.46 6.69
C ASP A 73 -21.59 -10.44 6.54
N VAL A 74 -22.17 -9.28 6.29
CA VAL A 74 -23.59 -9.10 5.98
C VAL A 74 -23.63 -8.82 4.49
N ARG A 75 -23.64 -9.92 3.73
CA ARG A 75 -23.99 -9.95 2.30
C ARG A 75 -25.46 -9.61 2.08
N LEU A 76 -25.92 -8.45 2.56
CA LEU A 76 -27.28 -8.00 2.33
C LEU A 76 -27.26 -6.57 1.78
N LEU A 77 -27.76 -6.50 0.55
CA LEU A 77 -28.17 -5.30 -0.19
C LEU A 77 -27.03 -4.62 -0.96
N SER A 78 -26.99 -4.92 -2.25
CA SER A 78 -26.28 -4.17 -3.30
C SER A 78 -26.87 -2.75 -3.40
N ASP A 79 -26.52 -1.87 -2.48
CA ASP A 79 -26.77 -0.44 -2.60
C ASP A 79 -25.58 0.21 -3.32
N ALA A 80 -25.81 0.72 -4.52
CA ALA A 80 -24.76 1.29 -5.39
C ALA A 80 -24.24 2.66 -4.89
N THR A 81 -24.74 3.14 -3.76
CA THR A 81 -24.30 4.39 -3.10
C THR A 81 -23.17 4.19 -2.09
N MET A 82 -22.87 2.94 -1.71
CA MET A 82 -21.86 2.62 -0.70
C MET A 82 -20.50 2.30 -1.35
N GLU A 83 -19.45 3.04 -0.94
CA GLU A 83 -18.06 2.73 -1.32
C GLU A 83 -17.75 1.28 -0.88
N LYS A 84 -17.35 0.41 -1.81
CA LYS A 84 -16.92 -0.95 -1.48
C LYS A 84 -15.70 -0.88 -0.56
N ASP A 85 -15.89 -1.30 0.68
CA ASP A 85 -14.95 -1.13 1.79
C ASP A 85 -13.83 -2.20 1.81
N GLU A 86 -13.37 -2.65 0.64
CA GLU A 86 -12.31 -3.64 0.51
C GLU A 86 -10.97 -2.92 0.37
N SER A 87 -10.26 -2.70 1.48
CA SER A 87 -8.89 -2.19 1.40
C SER A 87 -7.99 -3.20 0.66
N HIS A 88 -7.43 -2.78 -0.48
CA HIS A 88 -6.71 -3.67 -1.39
C HIS A 88 -5.41 -4.18 -0.78
N ALA A 89 -4.96 -5.36 -1.20
CA ALA A 89 -3.67 -5.90 -0.80
C ALA A 89 -2.52 -4.93 -1.15
N GLY A 90 -1.61 -4.73 -0.19
CA GLY A 90 -0.38 -3.97 -0.41
C GLY A 90 0.56 -4.70 -1.37
N LYS A 91 1.25 -3.94 -2.21
CA LYS A 91 2.18 -4.44 -3.22
C LYS A 91 3.60 -4.09 -2.82
N VAL A 92 4.53 -5.02 -3.05
CA VAL A 92 5.96 -4.81 -2.89
C VAL A 92 6.61 -4.94 -4.25
N VAL A 93 7.29 -3.90 -4.70
CA VAL A 93 7.94 -3.87 -6.03
C VAL A 93 9.39 -3.41 -5.90
N LEU A 94 10.21 -3.81 -6.87
CA LEU A 94 11.54 -3.23 -7.03
C LEU A 94 11.43 -1.80 -7.58
N ARG A 95 12.24 -0.88 -7.05
CA ARG A 95 12.37 0.49 -7.55
C ARG A 95 12.75 0.50 -9.03
N SER A 96 13.69 -0.36 -9.43
CA SER A 96 14.10 -0.50 -10.84
C SER A 96 12.95 -0.96 -11.75
N TRP A 97 12.04 -1.79 -11.23
CA TRP A 97 10.84 -2.18 -11.94
C TRP A 97 9.88 -0.99 -12.03
N TYR A 98 9.64 -0.29 -10.93
CA TYR A 98 8.74 0.87 -10.92
C TYR A 98 9.20 1.96 -11.89
N GLU A 99 10.47 2.36 -11.87
CA GLU A 99 10.99 3.40 -12.77
C GLU A 99 10.80 3.04 -14.25
N LYS A 100 10.92 1.75 -14.60
CA LYS A 100 10.69 1.27 -15.97
C LYS A 100 9.21 1.20 -16.33
N ASN A 101 8.32 0.92 -15.37
CA ASN A 101 6.91 0.63 -15.63
C ASN A 101 5.95 1.74 -15.20
N LYS A 102 6.43 2.83 -14.58
CA LYS A 102 5.58 3.94 -14.09
C LYS A 102 4.79 4.69 -15.15
N HIS A 103 4.96 4.36 -16.43
CA HIS A 103 4.15 4.89 -17.52
C HIS A 103 3.00 3.94 -17.92
N ILE A 104 2.97 2.73 -17.36
CA ILE A 104 2.00 1.67 -17.67
C ILE A 104 1.03 1.54 -16.50
N PHE A 105 -0.26 1.35 -16.79
CA PHE A 105 -1.27 1.08 -15.77
C PHE A 105 -1.01 -0.29 -15.09
N PRO A 106 -1.16 -0.43 -13.75
CA PRO A 106 -1.61 0.57 -12.79
C PRO A 106 -0.51 1.43 -12.18
N ALA A 107 0.77 1.16 -12.46
CA ALA A 107 1.92 1.85 -11.85
C ALA A 107 1.94 3.36 -12.15
N SER A 108 1.40 3.77 -13.29
CA SER A 108 1.23 5.18 -13.66
C SER A 108 0.29 5.98 -12.77
N ARG A 109 -0.58 5.31 -11.99
CA ARG A 109 -1.44 5.99 -11.01
C ARG A 109 -0.76 6.18 -9.66
N TRP A 110 0.35 5.49 -9.41
CA TRP A 110 0.98 5.48 -8.10
C TRP A 110 1.71 6.79 -7.83
N GLU A 111 1.42 7.40 -6.68
CA GLU A 111 2.02 8.66 -6.24
C GLU A 111 2.71 8.48 -4.88
N PRO A 112 3.81 9.21 -4.60
CA PRO A 112 4.33 9.30 -3.24
C PRO A 112 3.25 9.77 -2.26
N TYR A 113 3.17 9.13 -1.10
CA TYR A 113 2.31 9.62 -0.02
C TYR A 113 2.76 11.01 0.44
N ASP A 114 1.80 11.92 0.52
CA ASP A 114 1.97 13.28 1.02
C ASP A 114 0.93 13.51 2.15
N PRO A 115 1.36 13.76 3.40
CA PRO A 115 0.45 13.95 4.53
C PRO A 115 -0.40 15.22 4.43
N GLU A 116 0.01 16.22 3.64
CA GLU A 116 -0.73 17.48 3.47
C GLU A 116 -1.83 17.36 2.39
N LYS A 117 -1.71 16.34 1.52
CA LYS A 117 -2.65 16.12 0.42
C LYS A 117 -3.95 15.49 0.92
N LYS A 118 -5.02 16.29 0.95
CA LYS A 118 -6.37 15.85 1.33
C LYS A 118 -7.14 15.38 0.11
N TRP A 119 -7.69 14.17 0.19
CA TRP A 119 -8.58 13.60 -0.82
C TRP A 119 -10.01 13.60 -0.26
N ASP A 120 -10.82 14.57 -0.69
CA ASP A 120 -12.17 14.77 -0.13
C ASP A 120 -13.23 13.83 -0.73
N LYS A 121 -13.06 13.37 -1.98
CA LYS A 121 -14.00 12.45 -2.68
C LYS A 121 -13.27 11.48 -3.61
N TYR A 122 -13.78 10.26 -3.69
CA TYR A 122 -13.35 9.22 -4.64
C TYR A 122 -13.43 9.75 -6.07
N THR A 123 -12.29 9.84 -6.75
CA THR A 123 -12.23 10.20 -8.16
C THR A 123 -11.42 9.14 -8.90
N ILE A 124 -12.11 8.12 -9.43
CA ILE A 124 -11.58 7.43 -10.60
C ILE A 124 -11.85 8.35 -11.78
N ARG A 125 -10.80 8.85 -12.42
CA ARG A 125 -10.85 9.32 -13.79
C ARG A 125 -9.97 8.40 -14.62
#